data_AF-A0A6A4NFU6-F1
#
_entry.id   AF-A0A6A4NFU6-F1
#
_cell.length_a   1.000
_cell.length_b   1.000
_cell.length_c   1.000
_cell.angle_alpha   90.00
_cell.angle_beta   90.00
_cell.angle_gamma   90.00
#
_symmetry.space_group_name_H-M   'P 1'
#
loop_
_entity.id
_entity.type
_entity.pdbx_description
1 polymer ?
#
loop_
_entity_poly.entity_id
_entity_poly.type
_entity_poly.pdbx_seq_one_letter_code
_entity_poly.pdbx_strand_id
1 'polypeptide(L)'
;MTFYYRPTVTEAFASVQYIMTEANFGWLIRSVHRWSASMMVLMMILHVFWVYLTRLTTYFGVTSYSLLWDQIRYRAVKIVTVELLRVNARVGQSTLTRFYCLHTFLLRLLIAIFMLMHFAMIRKQGIFGPL
;
A
#
# COMPACT_ATOMS: atom_id res chain seq x y z
N MET A 1 1.99 -18.52 -5.49
CA MET A 1 2.07 -18.29 -6.97
C MET A 1 3.47 -18.34 -7.54
N THR A 2 4.50 -17.89 -6.81
CA THR A 2 5.90 -17.93 -7.27
C THR A 2 6.39 -19.32 -7.70
N PHE A 3 5.84 -20.41 -7.14
CA PHE A 3 6.17 -21.79 -7.54
C PHE A 3 5.73 -22.18 -8.96
N TYR A 4 4.74 -21.49 -9.55
CA TYR A 4 4.16 -21.84 -10.86
C TYR A 4 4.27 -20.74 -11.91
N TYR A 5 4.41 -19.47 -11.48
CA TYR A 5 4.47 -18.32 -12.39
C TYR A 5 5.84 -18.16 -13.05
N ARG A 6 5.89 -18.05 -14.38
CA ARG A 6 7.12 -17.81 -15.15
C ARG A 6 7.21 -16.34 -15.59
N PRO A 7 8.19 -15.54 -15.13
CA PRO A 7 8.31 -14.11 -15.46
C PRO A 7 9.00 -13.87 -16.83
N THR A 8 8.56 -14.59 -17.87
CA THR A 8 9.03 -14.44 -19.26
C THR A 8 7.88 -13.96 -20.14
N VAL A 9 8.11 -13.02 -21.06
CA VAL A 9 7.03 -12.44 -21.90
C VAL A 9 6.33 -13.49 -22.77
N THR A 10 7.02 -14.59 -23.08
CA THR A 10 6.48 -15.74 -23.83
C THR A 10 5.61 -16.66 -22.97
N GLU A 11 5.94 -16.89 -21.69
CA GLU A 11 5.26 -17.89 -20.86
C GLU A 11 4.41 -17.29 -19.73
N ALA A 12 4.46 -15.97 -19.49
CA ALA A 12 3.75 -15.32 -18.40
C ALA A 12 2.23 -15.47 -18.49
N PHE A 13 1.67 -15.52 -19.71
CA PHE A 13 0.24 -15.78 -19.91
C PHE A 13 -0.09 -17.27 -19.75
N ALA A 14 0.68 -18.16 -20.40
CA ALA A 14 0.48 -19.61 -20.31
C ALA A 14 0.61 -20.14 -18.87
N SER A 15 1.62 -19.68 -18.12
CA SER A 15 1.79 -20.05 -16.70
C SER A 15 0.65 -19.52 -15.80
N VAL A 16 0.00 -18.41 -16.17
CA VAL A 16 -1.21 -17.93 -15.51
C VAL A 16 -2.43 -18.77 -15.87
N GLN A 17 -2.56 -19.24 -17.11
CA GLN A 17 -3.63 -20.17 -17.50
C GLN A 17 -3.48 -21.51 -16.77
N TYR A 18 -2.28 -22.10 -16.77
CA TYR A 18 -1.97 -23.31 -16.00
C TYR A 18 -2.40 -23.22 -14.52
N ILE A 19 -2.10 -22.08 -13.86
CA ILE A 19 -2.55 -21.81 -12.48
C ILE A 19 -4.09 -21.79 -12.35
N MET A 20 -4.82 -21.36 -13.38
CA MET A 20 -6.29 -21.31 -13.35
C MET A 20 -6.97 -22.64 -13.72
N THR A 21 -6.38 -23.44 -14.60
CA THR A 21 -7.05 -24.60 -15.22
C THR A 21 -6.50 -25.96 -14.79
N GLU A 22 -5.21 -26.06 -14.45
CA GLU A 22 -4.52 -27.35 -14.24
C GLU A 22 -3.94 -27.50 -12.84
N ALA A 23 -3.49 -26.41 -12.22
CA ALA A 23 -2.93 -26.45 -10.87
C ALA A 23 -4.03 -26.68 -9.82
N ASN A 24 -3.87 -27.72 -8.98
CA ASN A 24 -4.76 -28.03 -7.86
C ASN A 24 -5.01 -26.79 -6.98
N PHE A 25 -6.27 -26.39 -6.83
CA PHE A 25 -6.72 -25.17 -6.13
C PHE A 25 -6.10 -23.84 -6.62
N GLY A 26 -5.42 -23.82 -7.77
CA GLY A 26 -4.72 -22.62 -8.25
C GLY A 26 -5.67 -21.46 -8.58
N TRP A 27 -6.87 -21.75 -9.11
CA TRP A 27 -7.94 -20.77 -9.32
C TRP A 27 -8.36 -20.09 -8.01
N LEU A 28 -8.44 -20.84 -6.91
CA LEU A 28 -8.85 -20.37 -5.60
C LEU A 28 -7.76 -19.46 -5.03
N ILE A 29 -6.51 -19.94 -4.99
CA ILE A 29 -5.37 -19.16 -4.50
C ILE A 29 -5.21 -17.85 -5.33
N ARG A 30 -5.45 -17.89 -6.65
CA ARG A 30 -5.35 -16.71 -7.53
C ARG A 30 -6.46 -15.70 -7.26
N SER A 31 -7.67 -16.21 -7.01
CA SER A 31 -8.83 -15.38 -6.68
C SER A 31 -8.68 -14.76 -5.30
N VAL A 32 -8.30 -15.53 -4.28
CA VAL A 32 -7.99 -15.03 -2.93
C VAL A 32 -6.90 -13.96 -3.01
N HIS A 33 -5.78 -14.20 -3.69
CA HIS A 33 -4.71 -13.19 -3.79
C HIS A 33 -5.19 -11.87 -4.42
N ARG A 34 -6.09 -11.93 -5.42
CA ARG A 34 -6.70 -10.75 -6.05
C ARG A 34 -7.64 -10.01 -5.09
N TRP A 35 -8.58 -10.73 -4.49
CA TRP A 35 -9.57 -10.16 -3.56
C TRP A 35 -8.91 -9.59 -2.30
N SER A 36 -7.95 -10.31 -1.71
CA SER A 36 -7.18 -9.85 -0.56
C SER A 36 -6.36 -8.60 -0.87
N ALA A 37 -5.84 -8.42 -2.08
CA ALA A 37 -5.16 -7.17 -2.47
C ALA A 37 -6.13 -5.98 -2.46
N SER A 38 -7.34 -6.13 -3.01
CA SER A 38 -8.38 -5.09 -2.96
C SER A 38 -8.85 -4.81 -1.53
N MET A 39 -9.08 -5.85 -0.72
CA MET A 39 -9.49 -5.73 0.68
C MET A 39 -8.40 -5.07 1.55
N MET A 40 -7.12 -5.35 1.29
CA MET A 40 -6.00 -4.70 1.99
C MET A 40 -6.00 -3.18 1.76
N VAL A 41 -6.25 -2.73 0.52
CA VAL A 41 -6.34 -1.29 0.20
C VAL A 41 -7.57 -0.66 0.87
N LEU A 42 -8.73 -1.33 0.84
CA LEU A 42 -9.94 -0.85 1.52
C LEU A 42 -9.71 -0.69 3.04
N MET A 43 -9.13 -1.70 3.69
CA MET A 43 -8.84 -1.65 5.13
C MET A 43 -7.76 -0.62 5.48
N MET A 44 -6.78 -0.38 4.59
CA MET A 44 -5.81 0.70 4.76
C MET A 44 -6.48 2.08 4.74
N ILE A 45 -7.42 2.32 3.82
CA ILE A 45 -8.19 3.57 3.76
C ILE A 45 -8.99 3.77 5.05
N LEU A 46 -9.71 2.73 5.51
CA LEU A 46 -10.49 2.77 6.75
C LEU A 46 -9.59 2.99 7.99
N HIS A 47 -8.42 2.36 8.03
CA HIS A 47 -7.44 2.54 9.11
C HIS A 47 -6.91 3.98 9.17
N VAL A 48 -6.47 4.53 8.04
CA VAL A 48 -5.98 5.92 7.96
C VAL A 48 -7.10 6.91 8.30
N PHE A 49 -8.32 6.68 7.81
CA PHE A 49 -9.50 7.48 8.13
C PHE A 49 -9.80 7.48 9.65
N TRP A 50 -9.80 6.31 10.29
CA TRP A 50 -10.02 6.18 11.73
C TRP A 50 -8.92 6.86 12.56
N VAL A 51 -7.65 6.67 12.19
CA VAL A 51 -6.52 7.34 12.84
C VAL A 51 -6.61 8.86 12.66
N TYR A 52 -7.00 9.34 11.48
CA TYR A 52 -7.18 10.78 11.26
C TYR A 52 -8.35 11.35 12.07
N LEU A 53 -9.51 10.68 12.10
CA LEU A 53 -10.67 11.13 12.88
C LEU A 53 -10.39 11.17 14.38
N THR A 54 -9.83 10.10 14.95
CA THR A 54 -9.49 10.05 16.38
C THR A 54 -8.43 11.09 16.76
N ARG A 55 -7.45 11.35 15.89
CA ARG A 55 -6.52 12.47 16.08
C ARG A 55 -7.25 13.81 15.96
N LEU A 56 -8.11 14.00 14.97
CA LEU A 56 -8.87 15.23 14.77
C LEU A 56 -9.80 15.54 15.95
N THR A 57 -10.49 14.55 16.54
CA THR A 57 -11.33 14.78 17.74
C THR A 57 -10.49 15.16 18.95
N THR A 58 -9.34 14.52 19.17
CA THR A 58 -8.43 14.89 20.27
C THR A 58 -7.81 16.27 20.07
N TYR A 59 -7.40 16.60 18.85
CA TYR A 59 -6.94 17.95 18.52
C TYR A 59 -8.07 18.96 18.64
N PHE A 60 -9.28 18.70 18.16
CA PHE A 60 -10.41 19.62 18.29
C PHE A 60 -10.79 19.84 19.75
N GLY A 61 -10.70 18.82 20.60
CA GLY A 61 -10.83 18.95 22.07
C GLY A 61 -9.76 19.87 22.66
N VAL A 62 -8.47 19.64 22.36
CA VAL A 62 -7.38 20.53 22.83
C VAL A 62 -7.46 21.94 22.22
N THR A 63 -8.00 22.06 21.00
CA THR A 63 -8.06 23.29 20.21
C THR A 63 -9.26 24.14 20.59
N SER A 64 -10.37 23.55 21.04
CA SER A 64 -11.47 24.29 21.70
C SER A 64 -11.07 24.82 23.09
N TYR A 65 -10.02 24.27 23.71
CA TYR A 65 -9.33 24.89 24.85
C TYR A 65 -8.29 25.97 24.48
N SER A 66 -8.02 26.24 23.19
CA SER A 66 -6.84 27.06 22.79
C SER A 66 -7.03 28.03 21.61
N LEU A 67 -8.20 28.11 20.95
CA LEU A 67 -8.37 29.03 19.81
C LEU A 67 -8.77 30.46 20.16
N LEU A 68 -7.74 31.29 20.29
CA LEU A 68 -7.69 32.63 19.70
C LEU A 68 -6.77 32.61 18.46
N TRP A 69 -7.34 32.56 17.23
CA TRP A 69 -6.74 33.02 15.93
C TRP A 69 -5.44 32.30 15.40
N ASP A 70 -4.86 32.47 14.19
CA ASP A 70 -5.25 33.12 12.90
C ASP A 70 -4.60 32.50 11.60
N GLN A 71 -5.18 32.83 10.43
CA GLN A 71 -4.73 32.91 9.01
C GLN A 71 -3.64 32.02 8.36
N ILE A 72 -2.67 31.42 9.05
CA ILE A 72 -1.39 31.02 8.40
C ILE A 72 -1.54 29.88 7.35
N ARG A 73 -2.60 29.07 7.41
CA ARG A 73 -2.68 27.79 6.68
C ARG A 73 -3.06 27.87 5.19
N TYR A 74 -3.52 29.01 4.66
CA TYR A 74 -3.95 29.10 3.25
C TYR A 74 -2.80 29.08 2.23
N ARG A 75 -1.58 29.47 2.62
CA ARG A 75 -0.46 29.69 1.68
C ARG A 75 0.42 28.46 1.38
N ALA A 76 0.20 27.34 2.05
CA ALA A 76 1.06 26.14 1.95
C ALA A 76 0.82 25.27 0.69
N VAL A 77 -0.30 25.43 -0.02
CA VAL A 77 -0.77 24.49 -1.06
C VAL A 77 -0.12 24.71 -2.44
N LYS A 78 0.58 25.84 -2.66
CA LYS A 78 0.99 26.29 -4.02
C LYS A 78 2.29 25.67 -4.58
N ILE A 79 2.99 24.80 -3.85
CA ILE A 79 4.39 24.42 -4.17
C ILE A 79 4.55 22.97 -4.71
N VAL A 80 3.54 22.10 -4.58
CA VAL A 80 3.66 20.67 -4.92
C VAL A 80 2.95 20.31 -6.23
N THR A 81 3.36 20.92 -7.34
CA THR A 81 2.88 20.56 -8.69
C THR A 81 3.99 20.63 -9.74
N VAL A 82 4.01 19.63 -10.61
CA VAL A 82 4.88 19.46 -11.80
C VAL A 82 6.30 18.90 -11.55
N GLU A 83 6.39 17.58 -11.33
CA GLU A 83 7.29 16.71 -12.10
C GLU A 83 6.73 15.27 -12.17
N LEU A 84 5.54 15.13 -12.78
CA LEU A 84 4.83 13.85 -12.88
C LEU A 84 4.22 13.68 -14.27
N LEU A 85 5.04 13.30 -15.26
CA LEU A 85 4.69 12.53 -16.49
C LEU A 85 5.82 12.62 -17.54
N ARG A 86 6.81 11.72 -17.46
CA ARG A 86 7.62 11.31 -18.62
C ARG A 86 8.15 9.88 -18.40
N VAL A 87 7.38 8.88 -18.82
CA VAL A 87 7.84 7.50 -18.95
C VAL A 87 7.62 7.03 -20.38
N ASN A 88 8.58 7.35 -21.25
CA ASN A 88 8.75 6.66 -22.52
C ASN A 88 9.77 5.53 -22.33
N ALA A 89 9.32 4.44 -21.71
CA ALA A 89 10.06 3.20 -21.63
C ALA A 89 9.32 2.15 -22.47
N ARG A 90 9.98 1.60 -23.50
CA ARG A 90 9.44 0.44 -24.23
C ARG A 90 9.29 -0.72 -23.24
N VAL A 91 8.05 -1.13 -22.97
CA VAL A 91 7.75 -2.24 -22.08
C VAL A 91 8.19 -3.54 -22.76
N GLY A 92 9.01 -4.34 -22.07
CA GLY A 92 9.51 -5.61 -22.60
C GLY A 92 9.98 -6.56 -21.50
N GLN A 93 10.74 -7.60 -21.86
CA GLN A 93 11.20 -8.65 -20.95
C GLN A 93 11.92 -8.10 -19.70
N SER A 94 12.81 -7.12 -19.89
CA SER A 94 13.54 -6.48 -18.78
C SER A 94 12.60 -5.76 -17.81
N THR A 95 11.54 -5.12 -18.31
CA THR A 95 10.49 -4.48 -17.50
C THR A 95 9.73 -5.52 -16.68
N LEU A 96 9.29 -6.63 -17.30
CA LEU A 96 8.57 -7.71 -16.62
C LEU A 96 9.41 -8.33 -15.49
N THR A 97 10.67 -8.67 -15.75
CA THR A 97 11.59 -9.21 -14.73
C THR A 97 11.82 -8.23 -13.58
N ARG A 98 11.98 -6.93 -13.87
CA ARG A 98 12.13 -5.88 -12.84
C ARG A 98 10.88 -5.77 -11.96
N PHE A 99 9.68 -5.74 -12.56
CA PHE A 99 8.42 -5.72 -11.80
C PHE A 99 8.24 -6.98 -10.95
N TYR A 100 8.57 -8.16 -11.48
CA TYR A 100 8.54 -9.40 -10.71
C TYR A 100 9.47 -9.35 -9.50
N CYS A 101 10.73 -8.96 -9.69
CA CYS A 101 11.70 -8.83 -8.58
C CYS A 101 11.27 -7.78 -7.54
N LEU A 102 10.83 -6.61 -8.00
CA LEU A 102 10.35 -5.54 -7.11
C LEU A 102 9.16 -6.00 -6.27
N HIS A 103 8.15 -6.62 -6.90
CA HIS A 103 6.94 -7.08 -6.21
C HIS A 103 7.19 -8.30 -5.30
N THR A 104 8.04 -9.24 -5.72
CA THR A 104 8.25 -10.51 -4.99
C THR A 104 9.37 -10.49 -3.96
N PHE A 105 10.31 -9.56 -4.05
CA PHE A 105 11.42 -9.45 -3.10
C PHE A 105 11.45 -8.09 -2.41
N LEU A 106 11.77 -7.03 -3.16
CA LEU A 106 12.08 -5.72 -2.57
C LEU A 106 10.91 -5.12 -1.79
N LEU A 107 9.71 -5.08 -2.39
CA LEU A 107 8.50 -4.57 -1.73
C LEU A 107 8.15 -5.36 -0.48
N ARG A 108 8.32 -6.70 -0.51
CA ARG A 108 8.02 -7.57 0.64
C ARG A 108 9.00 -7.40 1.79
N LEU A 109 10.28 -7.15 1.50
CA LEU A 109 11.27 -6.81 2.52
C LEU A 109 11.01 -5.42 3.12
N LEU A 110 10.78 -4.41 2.28
CA LEU A 110 10.52 -3.03 2.73
C LEU A 110 9.26 -2.93 3.59
N ILE A 111 8.15 -3.56 3.19
CA ILE A 111 6.91 -3.55 3.98
C ILE A 111 7.09 -4.33 5.29
N ALA A 112 7.85 -5.44 5.31
CA ALA A 112 8.11 -6.17 6.54
C ALA A 112 8.90 -5.34 7.56
N ILE A 113 9.96 -4.64 7.11
CA ILE A 113 10.76 -3.75 7.95
C ILE A 113 9.90 -2.57 8.45
N PHE A 114 9.11 -1.94 7.58
CA PHE A 114 8.23 -0.84 7.95
C PHE A 114 7.17 -1.27 8.97
N MET A 115 6.48 -2.39 8.75
CA MET A 115 5.45 -2.91 9.66
C MET A 115 6.04 -3.32 11.01
N LEU A 116 7.25 -3.89 11.04
CA LEU A 116 7.96 -4.20 12.29
C LEU A 116 8.28 -2.92 13.08
N MET A 117 8.78 -1.87 12.43
CA MET A 117 8.99 -0.56 13.08
C MET A 117 7.68 0.07 13.56
N HIS A 118 6.62 0.02 12.75
CA HIS A 118 5.31 0.54 13.07
C HIS A 118 4.71 -0.13 14.32
N PHE A 119 4.69 -1.46 14.37
CA PHE A 119 4.23 -2.20 15.54
C PHE A 119 5.13 -2.02 16.77
N ALA A 120 6.45 -1.89 16.59
CA ALA A 120 7.37 -1.57 17.67
C ALA A 120 7.11 -0.18 18.27
N MET A 121 6.77 0.82 17.46
CA MET A 121 6.37 2.15 17.94
C MET A 121 5.04 2.12 18.69
N ILE A 122 4.01 1.44 18.17
CA ILE A 122 2.72 1.26 18.87
C ILE A 122 2.93 0.58 20.23
N ARG A 123 3.77 -0.48 20.28
CA ARG A 123 4.08 -1.17 21.55
C ARG A 123 4.85 -0.28 22.54
N LYS A 124 5.70 0.63 22.07
CA LYS A 124 6.46 1.57 22.93
C LYS A 124 5.64 2.77 23.41
N GLN A 125 4.73 3.27 22.60
CA GLN A 125 3.96 4.49 22.88
C GLN A 125 2.58 4.21 23.49
N GLY A 126 2.11 2.96 23.40
CA GLY A 126 0.75 2.58 23.77
C GLY A 126 -0.28 2.90 22.69
N ILE A 127 -1.50 2.44 22.92
CA ILE A 127 -2.68 2.85 22.13
C ILE A 127 -3.16 4.18 22.72
N PHE A 128 -3.67 5.09 21.87
CA PHE A 128 -4.27 6.33 22.35
C PHE A 128 -5.48 6.01 23.26
N GLY A 129 -5.61 6.74 24.37
CA GLY A 129 -6.67 6.50 25.36
C GLY A 129 -8.09 6.68 24.80
N PRO A 130 -9.13 6.21 25.51
CA PRO A 130 -10.51 6.47 25.13
C PRO A 130 -10.79 7.99 25.08
N LEU A 131 -11.72 8.36 24.19
CA LEU A 131 -12.33 9.70 24.14
C LEU A 131 -13.29 9.88 25.33
#